data_AF-A0A6Q2YQQ4-F1
#
_entry.id   AF-A0A6Q2YQQ4-F1
#
_cell.length_a   1.000
_cell.length_b   1.000
_cell.length_c   1.000
_cell.angle_alpha   90.00
_cell.angle_beta   90.00
_cell.angle_gamma   90.00
#
_symmetry.space_group_name_H-M   'P 1'
#
loop_
_entity.id
_entity.type
_entity.pdbx_description
1 polymer ?
#
loop_
_entity_poly.entity_id
_entity_poly.type
_entity_poly.pdbx_seq_one_letter_code
_entity_poly.pdbx_strand_id
1 'polypeptide(L)'
;HKRDTWIQLKSLYSELNGDLCLIIPSAVYNDNGYYECVCDNNVLQDVKLEVLVPVKISAKVGDTVTLNYYGLTDKQIPYNVSYTKGNMTVMSVKEDNLTTGPGFENRLHVSKDAYKQGDLSLTIDNIQLSDQGIYECFFNLGNRGNPDAVILTVKDTQEDESTWWVALWIWVGIFLTIALQTSGFCIYKCYTKKEGSREGLDDDFTEDEPLRWGEKKKMDDSYDEAF
;
A
#
# COMPACT_ATOMS: atom_id res chain seq x y z
N HIS A 1 -31.44 3.54 -24.88
CA HIS A 1 -31.31 2.06 -24.79
C HIS A 1 -29.94 1.66 -25.34
N LYS A 2 -29.32 0.56 -24.87
CA LYS A 2 -28.08 0.04 -25.48
C LYS A 2 -28.46 -1.04 -26.50
N ARG A 3 -28.01 -0.91 -27.76
CA ARG A 3 -28.37 -1.81 -28.86
C ARG A 3 -28.32 -3.29 -28.41
N ASP A 4 -29.40 -4.03 -28.68
CA ASP A 4 -29.60 -5.45 -28.33
C ASP A 4 -29.78 -5.80 -26.84
N THR A 5 -29.86 -4.81 -25.92
CA THR A 5 -30.15 -5.05 -24.50
C THR A 5 -31.16 -4.06 -23.90
N TRP A 6 -32.22 -4.58 -23.29
CA TRP A 6 -33.12 -3.79 -22.44
C TRP A 6 -32.49 -3.62 -21.06
N ILE A 7 -31.60 -2.64 -20.91
CA ILE A 7 -31.14 -2.27 -19.56
C ILE A 7 -32.31 -1.57 -18.87
N GLN A 8 -32.88 -2.20 -17.85
CA GLN A 8 -33.81 -1.58 -16.90
C GLN A 8 -33.01 -0.59 -16.05
N LEU A 9 -32.71 0.57 -16.62
CA LEU A 9 -32.12 1.66 -15.87
C LEU A 9 -33.21 2.25 -14.99
N LYS A 10 -32.90 2.38 -13.69
CA LYS A 10 -33.62 3.29 -12.79
C LYS A 10 -33.29 4.71 -13.25
N SER A 11 -33.90 5.11 -14.36
CA SER A 11 -33.79 6.43 -14.95
C SER A 11 -34.28 7.43 -13.92
N LEU A 12 -33.37 8.23 -13.38
CA LEU A 12 -33.73 9.53 -12.85
C LEU A 12 -34.02 10.39 -14.09
N TYR A 13 -35.24 10.26 -14.60
CA TYR A 13 -35.80 11.12 -15.61
C TYR A 13 -35.96 12.49 -14.96
N SER A 14 -34.98 13.39 -15.14
CA SER A 14 -35.20 14.80 -14.82
C SER A 14 -35.69 15.46 -16.10
N GLU A 15 -36.99 15.78 -16.15
CA GLU A 15 -37.52 16.77 -17.10
C GLU A 15 -36.96 18.15 -16.73
N LEU A 16 -35.68 18.37 -17.02
CA LEU A 16 -35.11 19.71 -17.05
C LEU A 16 -35.38 20.23 -18.47
N ASN A 17 -36.49 20.96 -18.64
CA ASN A 17 -36.73 21.79 -19.83
C ASN A 17 -36.66 21.09 -21.20
N GLY A 18 -37.11 19.83 -21.32
CA GLY A 18 -37.23 19.16 -22.63
C GLY A 18 -35.94 18.55 -23.20
N ASP A 19 -34.84 18.54 -22.43
CA ASP A 19 -33.61 17.83 -22.82
C ASP A 19 -33.65 16.37 -22.33
N LEU A 20 -33.57 15.42 -23.27
CA LEU A 20 -33.49 13.99 -22.94
C LEU A 20 -32.04 13.60 -22.58
N CYS A 21 -31.79 13.36 -21.29
CA CYS A 21 -30.45 13.02 -20.79
C CYS A 21 -30.36 11.58 -20.24
N LEU A 22 -29.29 10.87 -20.58
CA LEU A 22 -28.92 9.59 -19.97
C LEU A 22 -27.70 9.81 -19.06
N ILE A 23 -27.84 9.47 -17.77
CA ILE A 23 -26.77 9.56 -16.79
C ILE A 23 -26.32 8.15 -16.41
N ILE A 24 -25.03 7.85 -16.62
CA ILE A 24 -24.39 6.61 -16.18
C ILE A 24 -23.41 7.01 -15.06
N PRO A 25 -23.80 6.87 -13.77
CA PRO A 25 -23.02 7.43 -12.67
C PRO A 25 -21.68 6.73 -12.46
N SER A 26 -21.57 5.44 -12.81
CA SER A 26 -20.33 4.68 -12.77
C SER A 26 -20.33 3.68 -13.92
N ALA A 27 -19.63 4.03 -15.00
CA ALA A 27 -19.54 3.17 -16.17
C ALA A 27 -18.59 1.99 -15.90
N VAL A 28 -19.02 0.79 -16.25
CA VAL A 28 -18.20 -0.42 -16.30
C VAL A 28 -17.92 -0.82 -17.74
N TYR A 29 -16.94 -1.70 -17.96
CA TYR A 29 -16.56 -2.11 -19.33
C TYR A 29 -17.73 -2.62 -20.17
N ASN A 30 -18.69 -3.31 -19.55
CA ASN A 30 -19.90 -3.81 -20.22
C ASN A 30 -20.88 -2.71 -20.63
N ASP A 31 -20.67 -1.46 -20.23
CA ASP A 31 -21.45 -0.33 -20.71
C ASP A 31 -20.94 0.17 -22.07
N ASN A 32 -19.72 -0.23 -22.49
CA ASN A 32 -19.14 0.13 -23.79
C ASN A 32 -20.05 -0.25 -24.96
N GLY A 33 -20.33 0.68 -25.86
CA GLY A 33 -21.13 0.43 -27.05
C GLY A 33 -22.00 1.61 -27.47
N TYR A 34 -22.94 1.34 -28.38
CA TYR A 34 -23.87 2.33 -28.92
C TYR A 34 -25.15 2.41 -28.08
N TYR A 35 -25.50 3.64 -27.72
CA TYR A 35 -26.73 4.01 -27.05
C TYR A 35 -27.61 4.79 -28.00
N GLU A 36 -28.87 4.40 -28.08
CA GLU A 36 -29.86 5.01 -28.95
C GLU A 36 -30.85 5.80 -28.10
N CYS A 37 -31.04 7.06 -28.49
CA CYS A 37 -32.08 7.94 -28.01
C CYS A 37 -33.32 7.71 -28.88
N VAL A 38 -34.44 7.30 -28.28
CA VAL A 38 -35.67 6.95 -29.01
C VAL A 38 -36.86 7.69 -28.40
N CYS A 39 -37.67 8.33 -29.25
CA CYS A 39 -38.92 9.00 -28.87
C CYS A 39 -40.02 8.60 -29.84
N ASP A 40 -41.18 8.16 -29.35
CA ASP A 40 -42.32 7.71 -30.16
C ASP A 40 -41.95 6.72 -31.28
N ASN A 41 -41.10 5.73 -30.96
CA ASN A 41 -40.53 4.73 -31.90
C ASN A 41 -39.62 5.30 -32.99
N ASN A 42 -39.24 6.58 -32.92
CA ASN A 42 -38.24 7.19 -33.80
C ASN A 42 -36.89 7.29 -33.08
N VAL A 43 -35.82 6.79 -33.70
CA VAL A 43 -34.45 6.99 -33.21
C VAL A 43 -34.05 8.43 -33.52
N LEU A 44 -33.76 9.20 -32.48
CA LEU A 44 -33.34 10.59 -32.57
C LEU A 44 -31.82 10.71 -32.74
N GLN A 45 -31.05 9.95 -31.96
CA GLN A 45 -29.58 10.04 -31.96
C GLN A 45 -28.91 8.76 -31.46
N ASP A 46 -27.80 8.42 -32.10
CA ASP A 46 -26.85 7.40 -31.65
C ASP A 46 -25.67 8.06 -30.92
N VAL A 47 -25.35 7.56 -29.73
CA VAL A 47 -24.22 7.99 -28.90
C VAL A 47 -23.32 6.79 -28.64
N LYS A 48 -22.05 6.86 -29.03
CA LYS A 48 -21.07 5.82 -28.70
C LYS A 48 -20.43 6.14 -27.35
N LEU A 49 -20.65 5.27 -26.36
CA LEU A 49 -19.90 5.30 -25.10
C LEU A 49 -18.68 4.40 -25.25
N GLU A 50 -17.49 4.98 -25.13
CA GLU A 50 -16.23 4.24 -25.09
C GLU A 50 -15.72 4.18 -23.65
N VAL A 51 -15.68 2.96 -23.08
CA VAL A 51 -15.13 2.74 -21.74
C VAL A 51 -13.67 2.33 -21.85
N LEU A 52 -12.78 3.13 -21.26
CA LEU A 52 -11.33 2.99 -21.38
C LEU A 52 -10.78 1.98 -20.36
N VAL A 53 -9.70 1.29 -20.73
CA VAL A 53 -8.96 0.39 -19.83
C VAL A 53 -7.59 1.00 -19.53
N PRO A 54 -7.41 1.67 -18.38
CA PRO A 54 -6.16 2.34 -18.07
C PRO A 54 -5.07 1.37 -17.59
N VAL A 55 -3.82 1.66 -17.92
CA VAL A 55 -2.65 0.99 -17.34
C VAL A 55 -2.25 1.69 -16.06
N LYS A 56 -1.99 0.93 -14.98
CA LYS A 56 -1.60 1.49 -13.68
C LYS A 56 -0.09 1.37 -13.49
N ILE A 57 0.56 2.47 -13.12
CA ILE A 57 1.97 2.49 -12.75
C ILE A 57 2.16 3.16 -11.39
N SER A 58 3.23 2.79 -10.69
CA SER A 58 3.58 3.34 -9.38
C SER A 58 5.00 3.88 -9.42
N ALA A 59 5.20 5.08 -8.87
CA ALA A 59 6.49 5.74 -8.76
C ALA A 59 6.69 6.35 -7.38
N LYS A 60 7.94 6.65 -7.01
CA LYS A 60 8.28 7.40 -5.80
C LYS A 60 8.55 8.85 -6.13
N VAL A 61 8.47 9.70 -5.11
CA VAL A 61 8.88 11.10 -5.23
C VAL A 61 10.35 11.18 -5.63
N GLY A 62 10.66 11.97 -6.66
CA GLY A 62 11.99 12.15 -7.23
C GLY A 62 12.35 11.18 -8.37
N ASP A 63 11.53 10.16 -8.64
CA ASP A 63 11.78 9.24 -9.76
C ASP A 63 11.68 9.94 -11.12
N THR A 64 12.29 9.34 -12.14
CA THR A 64 11.99 9.60 -13.55
C THR A 64 11.14 8.45 -14.08
N VAL A 65 10.00 8.77 -14.69
CA VAL A 65 9.01 7.78 -15.13
C VAL A 65 8.65 8.01 -16.59
N THR A 66 8.56 6.94 -17.36
CA THR A 66 8.05 6.98 -18.73
C THR A 66 6.64 6.41 -18.79
N LEU A 67 5.69 7.24 -19.23
CA LEU A 67 4.34 6.83 -19.61
C LEU A 67 4.39 6.29 -21.03
N ASN A 68 4.35 4.97 -21.17
CA ASN A 68 4.42 4.33 -22.49
C ASN A 68 3.10 4.51 -23.23
N TYR A 69 3.16 5.15 -24.40
CA TYR A 69 2.04 5.27 -25.34
C TYR A 69 2.50 4.89 -26.74
N TYR A 70 1.59 4.28 -27.49
CA TYR A 70 1.83 3.87 -28.86
C TYR A 70 0.67 4.29 -29.76
N GLY A 71 0.96 4.61 -31.01
CA GLY A 71 -0.05 4.99 -31.98
C GLY A 71 0.40 4.72 -33.41
N LEU A 72 -0.57 4.53 -34.30
CA LEU A 72 -0.28 4.37 -35.73
C LEU A 72 -0.02 5.75 -36.35
N THR A 73 1.24 6.18 -36.29
CA THR A 73 1.70 7.44 -36.86
C THR A 73 2.07 7.28 -38.33
N ASP A 74 1.87 8.35 -39.11
CA ASP A 74 2.40 8.43 -40.47
C ASP A 74 3.72 9.22 -40.42
N LYS A 75 4.75 8.66 -41.04
CA LYS A 75 6.09 9.26 -41.13
C LYS A 75 6.10 10.59 -41.88
N GLN A 76 5.08 10.84 -42.71
CA GLN A 76 4.92 12.06 -43.49
C GLN A 76 4.14 13.15 -42.75
N ILE A 77 3.36 12.78 -41.74
CA ILE A 77 2.55 13.74 -40.98
C ILE A 77 3.44 14.45 -39.96
N PRO A 78 3.37 15.80 -39.86
CA PRO A 78 4.12 16.54 -38.87
C PRO A 78 3.81 16.07 -37.45
N TYR A 79 4.82 16.13 -36.58
CA TYR A 79 4.72 15.73 -35.18
C TYR A 79 3.58 16.47 -34.49
N ASN A 80 2.52 15.77 -34.11
CA ASN A 80 1.37 16.36 -33.43
C ASN A 80 0.89 15.41 -32.34
N VAL A 81 1.30 15.70 -31.11
CA VAL A 81 0.94 14.93 -29.93
C VAL A 81 0.61 15.87 -28.78
N SER A 82 -0.39 15.52 -27.99
CA SER A 82 -0.78 16.24 -26.80
C SER A 82 -1.07 15.27 -25.68
N TYR A 83 -0.72 15.68 -24.47
CA TYR A 83 -0.88 14.91 -23.27
C TYR A 83 -1.73 15.71 -22.29
N THR A 84 -2.68 15.02 -21.68
CA THR A 84 -3.57 15.61 -20.69
C THR A 84 -3.47 14.85 -19.39
N LYS A 85 -3.71 15.56 -18.30
CA LYS A 85 -3.88 15.01 -16.97
C LYS A 85 -5.25 15.44 -16.45
N GLY A 86 -6.22 14.52 -16.46
CA GLY A 86 -7.63 14.88 -16.32
C GLY A 86 -8.01 15.94 -17.36
N ASN A 87 -8.52 17.09 -16.92
CA ASN A 87 -8.96 18.17 -17.83
C ASN A 87 -7.85 19.19 -18.17
N MET A 88 -6.61 18.97 -17.76
CA MET A 88 -5.50 19.91 -17.98
C MET A 88 -4.51 19.37 -19.00
N THR A 89 -4.20 20.16 -20.02
CA THR A 89 -3.10 19.84 -20.95
C THR A 89 -1.76 20.05 -20.25
N VAL A 90 -0.98 18.98 -20.13
CA VAL A 90 0.36 19.02 -19.50
C VAL A 90 1.46 19.27 -20.51
N MET A 91 1.26 18.85 -21.75
CA MET A 91 2.16 19.15 -22.86
C MET A 91 1.41 19.06 -24.19
N SER A 92 1.74 19.93 -25.13
CA SER A 92 1.35 19.81 -26.53
C SER A 92 2.55 20.09 -27.41
N VAL A 93 2.79 19.22 -28.38
CA VAL A 93 3.85 19.40 -29.36
C VAL A 93 3.24 19.36 -30.74
N LYS A 94 3.40 20.46 -31.46
CA LYS A 94 2.96 20.62 -32.84
C LYS A 94 4.13 21.10 -33.67
N GLU A 95 4.59 20.25 -34.57
CA GLU A 95 5.81 20.43 -35.37
C GLU A 95 7.02 20.68 -34.45
N ASP A 96 7.47 21.94 -34.39
CA ASP A 96 8.57 22.38 -33.54
C ASP A 96 8.14 23.25 -32.35
N ASN A 97 6.85 23.57 -32.25
CA ASN A 97 6.31 24.32 -31.14
C ASN A 97 5.92 23.36 -30.02
N LEU A 98 6.59 23.50 -28.88
CA LEU A 98 6.28 22.77 -27.66
C LEU A 98 5.70 23.74 -26.64
N THR A 99 4.55 23.38 -26.08
CA THR A 99 3.92 24.07 -24.96
C THR A 99 3.80 23.12 -23.79
N THR A 100 4.11 23.63 -22.60
CA THR A 100 4.04 22.86 -21.35
C THR A 100 2.99 23.49 -20.45
N GLY A 101 2.22 22.63 -19.79
CA GLY A 101 1.21 23.03 -18.82
C GLY A 101 1.83 23.43 -17.47
N PRO A 102 1.05 24.10 -16.61
CA PRO A 102 1.52 24.56 -15.31
C PRO A 102 1.95 23.40 -14.42
N GLY A 103 3.09 23.55 -13.74
CA GLY A 103 3.64 22.56 -12.81
C GLY A 103 4.49 21.46 -13.47
N PHE A 104 4.59 21.45 -14.79
CA PHE A 104 5.36 20.47 -15.57
C PHE A 104 6.58 21.10 -16.29
N GLU A 105 6.88 22.36 -16.02
CA GLU A 105 7.91 23.14 -16.69
C GLU A 105 9.27 22.44 -16.61
N ASN A 106 9.87 22.19 -17.78
CA ASN A 106 11.19 21.55 -17.93
C ASN A 106 11.33 20.14 -17.34
N ARG A 107 10.22 19.44 -17.05
CA ARG A 107 10.24 18.05 -16.53
C ARG A 107 9.73 17.01 -17.51
N LEU A 108 9.23 17.44 -18.66
CA LEU A 108 8.58 16.57 -19.64
C LEU A 108 9.45 16.41 -20.88
N HIS A 109 9.62 15.15 -21.30
CA HIS A 109 10.45 14.78 -22.43
C HIS A 109 9.72 13.82 -23.38
N VAL A 110 9.88 14.07 -24.68
CA VAL A 110 9.32 13.25 -25.76
C VAL A 110 10.34 13.11 -26.89
N SER A 111 10.27 12.02 -27.64
CA SER A 111 11.17 11.76 -28.77
C SER A 111 10.48 11.89 -30.12
N LYS A 112 10.91 12.88 -30.91
CA LYS A 112 10.42 13.09 -32.29
C LYS A 112 10.81 11.94 -33.23
N ASP A 113 11.94 11.28 -32.99
CA ASP A 113 12.37 10.14 -33.80
C ASP A 113 11.63 8.86 -33.45
N ALA A 114 11.25 8.70 -32.17
CA ALA A 114 10.40 7.59 -31.73
C ALA A 114 8.98 7.71 -32.31
N TYR A 115 8.48 8.93 -32.46
CA TYR A 115 7.18 9.18 -33.11
C TYR A 115 7.07 8.58 -34.51
N LYS A 116 8.13 8.67 -35.32
CA LYS A 116 8.16 8.08 -36.68
C LYS A 116 8.03 6.55 -36.68
N GLN A 117 8.16 5.93 -35.51
CA GLN A 117 8.03 4.49 -35.28
C GLN A 117 6.74 4.15 -34.51
N GLY A 118 5.89 5.14 -34.23
CA GLY A 118 4.64 4.97 -33.50
C GLY A 118 4.78 5.01 -31.98
N ASP A 119 5.94 5.41 -31.46
CA ASP A 119 6.16 5.58 -30.03
C ASP A 119 5.87 7.03 -29.62
N LEU A 120 4.87 7.17 -28.76
CA LEU A 120 4.31 8.41 -28.24
C LEU A 120 4.62 8.59 -26.75
N SER A 121 5.64 7.90 -26.24
CA SER A 121 5.90 7.85 -24.80
C SER A 121 6.30 9.22 -24.25
N LEU A 122 5.76 9.54 -23.07
CA LEU A 122 6.03 10.76 -22.33
C LEU A 122 6.87 10.44 -21.10
N THR A 123 8.07 11.00 -21.00
CA THR A 123 8.89 10.90 -19.80
C THR A 123 8.66 12.11 -18.90
N ILE A 124 8.47 11.86 -17.60
CA ILE A 124 8.31 12.84 -16.54
C ILE A 124 9.46 12.68 -15.55
N ASP A 125 10.26 13.73 -15.41
CA ASP A 125 11.38 13.79 -14.47
C ASP A 125 10.95 14.37 -13.13
N ASN A 126 11.66 13.95 -12.07
CA ASN A 126 11.50 14.42 -10.71
C ASN A 126 10.02 14.39 -10.28
N ILE A 127 9.45 13.19 -10.24
CA ILE A 127 8.05 12.94 -9.87
C ILE A 127 7.71 13.60 -8.53
N GLN A 128 6.56 14.28 -8.48
CA GLN A 128 6.02 14.93 -7.30
C GLN A 128 4.69 14.27 -6.89
N LEU A 129 4.28 14.41 -5.63
CA LEU A 129 2.96 13.93 -5.19
C LEU A 129 1.81 14.55 -6.01
N SER A 130 1.97 15.80 -6.43
CA SER A 130 1.04 16.52 -7.30
C SER A 130 0.97 15.94 -8.71
N ASP A 131 1.91 15.09 -9.13
CA ASP A 131 1.91 14.43 -10.44
C ASP A 131 0.96 13.23 -10.48
N GLN A 132 0.52 12.70 -9.34
CA GLN A 132 -0.48 11.63 -9.29
C GLN A 132 -1.75 11.99 -10.09
N GLY A 133 -2.23 11.05 -10.92
CA GLY A 133 -3.46 11.24 -11.68
C GLY A 133 -3.57 10.35 -12.91
N ILE A 134 -4.59 10.66 -13.72
CA ILE A 134 -4.88 9.96 -14.98
C ILE A 134 -4.31 10.78 -16.11
N TYR A 135 -3.42 10.18 -16.89
CA TYR A 135 -2.84 10.75 -18.08
C TYR A 135 -3.47 10.14 -19.32
N GLU A 136 -3.67 10.94 -20.36
CA GLU A 136 -4.13 10.50 -21.68
C GLU A 136 -3.26 11.11 -22.77
N CYS A 137 -3.04 10.36 -23.85
CA CYS A 137 -2.27 10.78 -25.01
C CYS A 137 -3.19 10.89 -26.23
N PHE A 138 -3.08 12.01 -26.95
CA PHE A 138 -3.77 12.25 -28.21
C PHE A 138 -2.79 12.64 -29.30
N PHE A 139 -2.91 12.05 -30.49
CA PHE A 139 -2.06 12.33 -31.64
C PHE A 139 -2.91 12.52 -32.91
N ASN A 140 -2.31 13.05 -33.98
CA ASN A 140 -2.96 13.20 -35.29
C ASN A 140 -4.39 13.78 -35.23
N LEU A 141 -4.57 14.91 -34.52
CA LEU A 141 -5.85 15.63 -34.43
C LEU A 141 -6.98 14.84 -33.72
N GLY A 142 -6.64 14.07 -32.68
CA GLY A 142 -7.62 13.53 -31.73
C GLY A 142 -7.64 12.01 -31.61
N ASN A 143 -6.75 11.29 -32.31
CA ASN A 143 -6.59 9.86 -32.12
C ASN A 143 -6.00 9.59 -30.74
N ARG A 144 -6.59 8.63 -30.00
CA ARG A 144 -6.06 8.20 -28.70
C ARG A 144 -4.87 7.29 -28.87
N GLY A 145 -3.85 7.50 -28.04
CA GLY A 145 -2.74 6.56 -27.88
C GLY A 145 -3.21 5.25 -27.25
N ASN A 146 -2.39 4.22 -27.37
CA ASN A 146 -2.55 2.93 -26.70
C ASN A 146 -1.48 2.78 -25.60
N PRO A 147 -1.84 2.51 -24.33
CA PRO A 147 -3.20 2.40 -23.80
C PRO A 147 -3.96 3.73 -23.84
N ASP A 148 -5.30 3.68 -23.77
CA ASP A 148 -6.13 4.89 -23.82
C ASP A 148 -5.82 5.88 -22.69
N ALA A 149 -5.41 5.36 -21.53
CA ALA A 149 -5.02 6.15 -20.37
C ALA A 149 -3.98 5.43 -19.50
N VAL A 150 -3.18 6.20 -18.77
CA VAL A 150 -2.25 5.71 -17.74
C VAL A 150 -2.58 6.35 -16.40
N ILE A 151 -2.77 5.54 -15.36
CA ILE A 151 -2.93 6.02 -13.99
C ILE A 151 -1.56 5.98 -13.31
N LEU A 152 -1.01 7.16 -13.03
CA LEU A 152 0.22 7.32 -12.25
C LEU A 152 -0.13 7.45 -10.77
N THR A 153 0.34 6.50 -9.95
CA THR A 153 0.25 6.53 -8.49
C THR A 153 1.61 6.92 -7.91
N VAL A 154 1.65 7.92 -7.03
CA VAL A 154 2.91 8.37 -6.40
C VAL A 154 2.92 7.92 -4.95
N LYS A 155 3.94 7.14 -4.58
CA LYS A 155 4.21 6.73 -3.22
C LYS A 155 5.13 7.75 -2.57
N ASP A 156 4.78 8.19 -1.36
CA ASP A 156 5.70 8.94 -0.54
C ASP A 156 6.83 8.01 -0.05
N THR A 157 8.00 8.58 0.18
CA THR A 157 9.20 7.86 0.60
C THR A 157 9.19 7.53 2.11
N GLN A 158 8.19 8.01 2.86
CA GLN A 158 7.95 7.63 4.24
C GLN A 158 7.11 6.34 4.31
N GLU A 159 7.75 5.18 4.49
CA GLU A 159 7.29 4.03 5.32
C GLU A 159 8.06 2.71 5.10
N ASP A 160 9.10 2.67 4.26
CA ASP A 160 9.95 1.47 4.11
C ASP A 160 11.31 1.59 4.82
N GLU A 161 11.43 2.42 5.86
CA GLU A 161 12.61 2.39 6.75
C GLU A 161 12.43 1.30 7.83
N SER A 162 12.51 0.06 7.37
CA SER A 162 12.96 -1.12 8.12
C SER A 162 12.67 -1.12 9.62
N THR A 163 11.51 -1.65 10.03
CA THR A 163 11.19 -1.99 11.43
C THR A 163 12.15 -3.02 12.08
N TRP A 164 13.19 -3.44 11.35
CA TRP A 164 14.28 -4.29 11.83
C TRP A 164 14.94 -3.74 13.09
N TRP A 165 15.14 -2.42 13.23
CA TRP A 165 15.70 -1.86 14.47
C TRP A 165 14.75 -2.00 15.66
N VAL A 166 13.44 -1.94 15.44
CA VAL A 166 12.42 -2.19 16.48
C VAL A 166 12.49 -3.65 16.94
N ALA A 167 12.62 -4.59 16.00
CA ALA A 167 12.82 -6.00 16.29
C ALA A 167 14.14 -6.26 17.05
N LEU A 168 15.22 -5.55 16.72
CA LEU A 168 16.49 -5.63 17.44
C LEU A 168 16.34 -5.20 18.90
N TRP A 169 15.65 -4.08 19.18
CA TRP A 169 15.41 -3.64 20.55
C TRP A 169 14.53 -4.62 21.35
N ILE A 170 13.57 -5.29 20.70
CA ILE A 170 12.78 -6.35 21.33
C ILE A 170 13.68 -7.53 21.74
N TRP A 171 14.54 -8.02 20.85
CA TRP A 171 15.46 -9.12 21.15
C TRP A 171 16.49 -8.76 22.22
N VAL A 172 17.04 -7.54 22.18
CA VAL A 172 17.95 -7.04 23.23
C VAL A 172 17.25 -7.01 24.59
N GLY A 173 16.01 -6.51 24.64
CA GLY A 173 15.20 -6.52 25.85
C GLY A 173 14.97 -7.94 26.39
N ILE A 174 14.56 -8.88 25.54
CA ILE A 174 14.38 -10.29 25.92
C ILE A 174 15.69 -10.88 26.48
N PHE A 175 16.82 -10.64 25.82
CA PHE A 175 18.12 -11.16 26.26
C PHE A 175 18.54 -10.64 27.64
N LEU A 176 18.33 -9.35 27.91
CA LEU A 176 18.62 -8.74 29.21
C LEU A 176 17.73 -9.29 30.32
N THR A 177 16.43 -9.53 30.04
CA THR A 177 15.53 -10.14 31.03
C THR A 177 15.92 -11.56 31.39
N ILE A 178 16.34 -12.37 30.41
CA ILE A 178 16.83 -13.73 30.62
C ILE A 178 18.14 -13.72 31.43
N ALA A 179 19.06 -12.80 31.14
CA ALA A 179 20.31 -12.66 31.88
C ALA A 179 20.08 -12.28 33.36
N LEU A 180 19.12 -11.39 33.65
CA LEU A 180 18.76 -11.00 35.02
C LEU A 180 18.08 -12.15 35.79
N GLN A 181 17.21 -12.93 35.13
CA GLN A 181 16.56 -14.09 35.77
C GLN A 181 17.55 -15.22 36.02
N THR A 182 18.45 -15.52 35.08
CA THR A 182 19.48 -16.55 35.24
C THR A 182 20.52 -16.18 36.28
N SER A 183 20.99 -14.94 36.32
CA SER A 183 21.88 -14.45 37.37
C SER A 183 21.20 -14.43 38.75
N GLY A 184 19.96 -13.97 38.83
CA GLY A 184 19.15 -14.04 40.05
C GLY A 184 18.93 -15.48 40.53
N PHE A 185 18.64 -16.41 39.62
CA PHE A 185 18.49 -17.83 39.93
C PHE A 185 19.80 -18.47 40.40
N CYS A 186 20.93 -18.13 39.76
CA CYS A 186 22.26 -18.58 40.18
C CYS A 186 22.64 -18.05 41.57
N ILE A 187 22.39 -16.76 41.84
CA ILE A 187 22.63 -16.16 43.16
C ILE A 187 21.72 -16.81 44.21
N TYR A 188 20.45 -17.05 43.90
CA TYR A 188 19.50 -17.72 44.77
C TYR A 188 19.93 -19.17 45.12
N LYS A 189 20.41 -19.92 44.13
CA LYS A 189 21.01 -21.27 44.32
C LYS A 189 22.29 -21.23 45.17
N CYS A 190 23.14 -20.23 44.99
CA CYS A 190 24.33 -20.04 45.80
C CYS A 190 24.00 -19.64 47.25
N TYR A 191 22.95 -18.83 47.44
CA TYR A 191 22.47 -18.41 48.74
C TYR A 191 21.90 -19.59 49.53
N THR A 192 20.99 -20.35 48.93
CA THR A 192 20.39 -21.55 49.54
C THR A 192 21.40 -22.65 49.86
N LYS A 193 22.49 -22.78 49.07
CA LYS A 193 23.60 -23.71 49.36
C LYS A 193 24.44 -23.30 50.58
N LYS A 194 24.48 -22.01 50.91
CA LYS A 194 25.23 -21.49 52.06
C LYS A 194 24.49 -21.71 53.38
N GLU A 195 23.17 -21.78 53.34
CA GLU A 195 22.30 -22.03 54.51
C GLU A 195 22.38 -23.51 54.93
N GLY A 196 22.42 -24.46 53.98
CA GLY A 196 22.66 -25.88 54.27
C GLY A 196 24.07 -26.26 54.75
N SER A 197 24.99 -25.28 54.86
CA SER A 197 26.36 -25.50 55.37
C SER A 197 26.66 -24.72 56.65
N ARG A 198 25.68 -23.99 57.20
CA ARG A 198 25.81 -23.17 58.42
C ARG A 198 25.17 -23.80 59.66
N GLU A 199 24.50 -24.95 59.54
CA GLU A 199 24.00 -25.74 60.69
C GLU A 199 25.03 -26.78 61.20
N GLY A 200 26.26 -26.80 60.68
CA GLY A 200 27.25 -27.85 60.97
C GLY A 200 28.41 -27.48 61.89
N LEU A 201 28.51 -26.24 62.36
CA LEU A 201 29.62 -25.77 63.20
C LEU A 201 29.14 -24.49 63.90
N ASP A 202 28.62 -24.62 65.11
CA ASP A 202 28.62 -23.63 66.20
C ASP A 202 27.76 -24.19 67.35
N ASP A 203 28.31 -25.13 68.13
CA ASP A 203 27.83 -25.44 69.49
C ASP A 203 29.08 -25.65 70.37
N ASP A 204 29.70 -24.56 70.83
CA ASP A 204 30.56 -24.57 72.01
C ASP A 204 30.33 -23.30 72.85
N PHE A 205 30.29 -23.54 74.16
CA PHE A 205 30.34 -22.62 75.29
C PHE A 205 29.08 -21.85 75.71
N THR A 206 28.43 -22.34 76.77
CA THR A 206 28.14 -21.54 77.98
C THR A 206 27.93 -22.44 79.21
N GLU A 207 28.55 -22.01 80.30
CA GLU A 207 28.66 -22.62 81.63
C GLU A 207 27.40 -22.48 82.52
N ASP A 208 27.38 -23.33 83.57
CA ASP A 208 26.69 -23.22 84.88
C ASP A 208 25.14 -23.32 84.91
N GLU A 209 24.46 -24.15 85.71
CA GLU A 209 24.68 -24.62 87.10
C GLU A 209 23.91 -25.95 87.38
N PRO A 210 24.12 -26.64 88.52
CA PRO A 210 23.70 -28.04 88.74
C PRO A 210 22.42 -28.18 89.60
N LEU A 211 21.61 -29.23 89.39
CA LEU A 211 20.72 -29.75 90.45
C LEU A 211 20.23 -31.20 90.19
N ARG A 212 20.61 -32.05 91.15
CA ARG A 212 19.85 -33.16 91.76
C ARG A 212 19.80 -34.56 91.13
N TRP A 213 20.15 -35.51 92.01
CA TRP A 213 20.26 -36.96 91.90
C TRP A 213 18.90 -37.66 91.85
N GLY A 214 18.77 -38.77 91.11
CA GLY A 214 17.71 -39.76 91.36
C GLY A 214 17.23 -40.62 90.18
N GLU A 215 17.78 -41.83 90.09
CA GLU A 215 17.15 -43.12 89.72
C GLU A 215 16.38 -43.37 88.40
N LYS A 216 16.96 -44.29 87.61
CA LYS A 216 16.41 -45.43 86.84
C LYS A 216 14.87 -45.56 86.70
N LYS A 217 14.41 -45.81 85.46
CA LYS A 217 13.84 -47.11 85.01
C LYS A 217 13.61 -47.17 83.50
N LYS A 218 13.80 -48.40 82.99
CA LYS A 218 13.58 -48.95 81.65
C LYS A 218 12.22 -49.66 81.66
N MET A 219 11.41 -49.55 80.61
CA MET A 219 10.30 -50.46 80.20
C MET A 219 9.44 -49.69 79.19
N ASP A 220 8.80 -50.24 78.17
CA ASP A 220 9.00 -51.35 77.24
C ASP A 220 8.04 -51.03 76.09
N ASP A 221 8.32 -51.60 74.93
CA ASP A 221 7.41 -51.68 73.79
C ASP A 221 6.02 -52.23 74.18
N SER A 222 4.97 -51.82 73.46
CA SER A 222 4.22 -52.75 72.60
C SER A 222 2.76 -52.31 72.31
N TYR A 223 2.36 -52.68 71.10
CA TYR A 223 1.02 -52.92 70.53
C TYR A 223 0.27 -51.78 69.80
N ASP A 224 0.34 -51.87 68.47
CA ASP A 224 -0.77 -52.16 67.54
C ASP A 224 -2.21 -51.79 67.94
N GLU A 225 -2.95 -51.13 67.05
CA GLU A 225 -3.94 -51.75 66.16
C GLU A 225 -4.83 -50.73 65.40
N ALA A 226 -5.01 -51.03 64.12
CA ALA A 226 -6.25 -51.03 63.31
C ALA A 226 -7.07 -49.72 63.14
N PHE A 227 -7.61 -49.39 61.97
CA PHE A 227 -8.09 -50.17 60.81
C PHE A 227 -7.69 -49.53 59.47
#